data_AF-A0A9P7S159-F1
#
_entry.id   AF-A0A9P7S159-F1
#
_cell.length_a   1.000
_cell.length_b   1.000
_cell.length_c   1.000
_cell.angle_alpha   90.00
_cell.angle_beta   90.00
_cell.angle_gamma   90.00
#
_symmetry.space_group_name_H-M   'P 1'
#
loop_
_entity.id
_entity.type
_entity.pdbx_description
1 polymer ?
#
loop_
_entity_poly.entity_id
_entity_poly.type
_entity_poly.pdbx_seq_one_letter_code
_entity_poly.pdbx_strand_id
1 'polypeptide(L)'
;MIENALYRDPRILEAAAVGVPDHRLGELVTALVTLKPAYRGKAEVTETELMELARQYLPHFAIPVMILIQEGDFKHTPSEKVIKTELRKIAAAEWEKRKAMGSSKL
;
A
#
# COMPACT_ATOMS: atom_id res chain seq x y z
N MET A 1 -9.22 8.56 -6.23
CA MET A 1 -8.03 7.70 -6.37
C MET A 1 -7.75 7.06 -5.02
N ILE A 2 -7.10 5.90 -4.99
CA ILE A 2 -6.80 5.16 -3.74
C ILE A 2 -5.92 6.02 -2.81
N GLU A 3 -4.93 6.70 -3.38
CA GLU A 3 -4.04 7.60 -2.65
C GLU A 3 -4.83 8.69 -1.88
N ASN A 4 -5.87 9.27 -2.49
CA ASN A 4 -6.70 10.29 -1.84
C ASN A 4 -7.48 9.75 -0.63
N ALA A 5 -7.87 8.48 -0.64
CA ALA A 5 -8.52 7.87 0.52
C ALA A 5 -7.52 7.74 1.68
N LEU A 6 -6.28 7.36 1.38
CA LEU A 6 -5.21 7.21 2.36
C LEU A 6 -4.71 8.55 2.92
N TYR A 7 -4.67 9.60 2.10
CA TYR A 7 -4.31 10.96 2.55
C TYR A 7 -5.29 11.59 3.54
N ARG A 8 -6.43 10.93 3.83
CA ARG A 8 -7.32 11.34 4.91
C ARG A 8 -6.76 11.05 6.29
N ASP A 9 -5.82 10.12 6.40
CA ASP A 9 -5.03 9.96 7.61
C ASP A 9 -3.94 11.05 7.65
N PRO A 10 -3.98 11.97 8.63
CA PRO A 10 -3.04 13.09 8.70
C PRO A 10 -1.60 12.66 8.98
N ARG A 11 -1.35 11.39 9.32
CA ARG A 11 -0.03 10.83 9.61
C ARG A 11 0.71 10.39 8.34
N ILE A 12 -0.02 10.18 7.24
CA ILE A 12 0.53 9.78 5.94
C ILE A 12 1.28 10.95 5.31
N LEU A 13 2.50 10.70 4.87
CA LEU A 13 3.29 11.66 4.08
C LEU A 13 3.04 11.44 2.60
N GLU A 14 3.21 10.20 2.13
CA GLU A 14 3.00 9.82 0.75
C GLU A 14 2.22 8.51 0.65
N ALA A 15 1.45 8.36 -0.43
CA ALA A 15 0.76 7.14 -0.79
C ALA A 15 0.94 6.87 -2.29
N ALA A 16 1.11 5.59 -2.64
CA ALA A 16 1.22 5.15 -4.02
C ALA A 16 0.50 3.81 -4.22
N ALA A 17 -0.51 3.80 -5.10
CA ALA A 17 -1.15 2.56 -5.53
C ALA A 17 -0.33 1.86 -6.63
N VAL A 18 -0.16 0.54 -6.49
CA VAL A 18 0.53 -0.33 -7.46
C VAL A 18 -0.20 -1.67 -7.60
N GLY A 19 -0.12 -2.29 -8.78
CA GLY A 19 -0.67 -3.62 -9.02
C GLY A 19 0.25 -4.74 -8.52
N VAL A 20 -0.35 -5.86 -8.12
CA VAL A 20 0.32 -7.15 -7.86
C VAL A 20 -0.36 -8.26 -8.64
N PRO A 21 0.36 -9.31 -9.05
CA PRO A 21 -0.20 -10.35 -9.91
C PRO A 21 -1.27 -11.18 -9.21
N ASP A 22 -2.37 -11.43 -9.92
CA ASP A 22 -3.44 -12.33 -9.48
C ASP A 22 -3.85 -13.30 -10.59
N HIS A 23 -4.02 -14.56 -10.23
CA HIS A 23 -4.38 -15.64 -11.15
C HIS A 23 -5.76 -15.49 -11.81
N ARG A 24 -6.72 -14.80 -11.17
CA ARG A 24 -8.11 -14.71 -11.62
C ARG A 24 -8.39 -13.38 -12.32
N LEU A 25 -7.87 -12.29 -11.77
CA LEU A 25 -8.11 -10.93 -12.24
C LEU A 25 -6.93 -10.35 -13.04
N GLY A 26 -5.84 -11.09 -13.18
CA GLY A 26 -4.58 -10.61 -13.77
C GLY A 26 -3.78 -9.74 -12.79
N GLU A 27 -4.41 -8.68 -12.27
CA GLU A 27 -3.83 -7.81 -11.26
C GLU A 27 -4.84 -7.47 -10.14
N LEU A 28 -4.33 -7.38 -8.91
CA LEU A 28 -5.00 -6.79 -7.77
C LEU A 28 -4.33 -5.47 -7.40
N VAL A 29 -5.11 -4.54 -6.87
CA VAL A 29 -4.55 -3.26 -6.43
C VAL A 29 -4.03 -3.33 -5.01
N THR A 30 -2.88 -2.74 -4.78
CA THR A 30 -2.23 -2.57 -3.47
C THR A 30 -1.86 -1.11 -3.29
N ALA A 31 -1.54 -0.73 -2.06
CA ALA A 31 -0.94 0.57 -1.81
C ALA A 31 0.30 0.44 -0.93
N LEU A 32 1.25 1.34 -1.16
CA LEU A 32 2.33 1.60 -0.22
C LEU A 32 2.16 3.01 0.32
N VAL A 33 2.55 3.21 1.57
CA VAL A 33 2.53 4.52 2.22
C VAL A 33 3.82 4.79 2.96
N THR A 34 4.18 6.06 3.09
CA THR A 34 5.21 6.53 4.03
C THR A 34 4.55 7.39 5.09
N LEU A 35 5.12 7.38 6.30
CA LEU A 35 4.64 8.22 7.39
C LEU A 35 5.42 9.52 7.44
N LYS A 36 4.75 10.59 7.91
CA LYS A 36 5.45 11.83 8.26
C LYS A 36 6.49 11.53 9.34
N PRO A 37 7.63 12.24 9.38
CA PRO A 37 8.73 11.92 10.30
C PRO A 37 8.32 11.76 11.77
N ALA A 38 7.35 12.55 12.24
CA ALA A 38 6.85 12.50 13.61
C ALA A 38 6.14 11.19 14.00
N TYR A 39 5.74 10.36 13.03
CA TYR A 39 5.02 9.10 13.24
C TYR A 39 5.85 7.86 12.86
N ARG A 40 7.05 8.02 12.29
CA ARG A 40 7.92 6.89 11.92
C ARG A 40 8.41 6.13 13.15
N GLY A 41 8.52 4.81 13.05
CA GLY A 41 8.98 3.94 14.13
C GLY A 41 8.05 3.86 15.35
N LYS A 42 6.88 4.50 15.28
CA LYS A 42 5.84 4.40 16.31
C LYS A 42 4.81 3.36 15.89
N ALA A 43 4.38 2.51 16.81
CA ALA A 43 3.32 1.53 16.58
C ALA A 43 1.91 2.17 16.50
N GLU A 44 1.83 3.40 15.99
CA GLU A 44 0.61 4.23 15.97
C GLU A 44 -0.18 4.07 14.67
N VAL A 45 0.41 3.56 13.59
CA VAL A 45 -0.27 3.36 12.30
C VAL A 45 -0.14 1.91 11.90
N THR A 46 -1.27 1.27 11.59
CA THR A 46 -1.30 -0.15 11.21
C THR A 46 -1.93 -0.37 9.84
N GLU A 47 -1.57 -1.47 9.18
CA GLU A 47 -2.20 -1.88 7.92
C GLU A 47 -3.73 -2.02 8.08
N THR A 48 -4.19 -2.66 9.15
CA THR A 48 -5.63 -2.87 9.41
C THR A 48 -6.39 -1.54 9.48
N GLU A 49 -5.86 -0.57 10.21
CA GLU A 49 -6.46 0.76 10.34
C GLU A 49 -6.55 1.48 8.99
N LEU A 50 -5.48 1.43 8.18
CA LEU A 50 -5.49 2.04 6.85
C LEU A 50 -6.43 1.31 5.88
N MET A 51 -6.58 0.00 6.01
CA MET A 51 -7.52 -0.80 5.23
C MET A 51 -8.97 -0.44 5.60
N GLU A 52 -9.27 -0.22 6.88
CA GLU A 52 -10.58 0.26 7.33
C GLU A 52 -10.87 1.68 6.83
N LEU A 53 -9.89 2.57 6.88
CA LEU A 53 -10.00 3.89 6.29
C LEU A 53 -10.32 3.80 4.79
N ALA A 54 -9.57 2.97 4.04
CA ALA A 54 -9.82 2.76 2.62
C ALA A 54 -11.25 2.27 2.34
N ARG A 55 -11.79 1.34 3.15
CA ARG A 55 -13.17 0.83 3.04
C ARG A 55 -14.24 1.90 3.23
N GLN A 56 -13.98 2.92 4.05
CA GLN A 56 -14.95 4.00 4.28
C GLN A 56 -15.09 4.92 3.07
N TYR A 57 -14.03 5.05 2.24
CA TYR A 57 -13.97 6.06 1.19
C TYR A 57 -13.84 5.50 -0.23
N LEU A 58 -13.67 4.19 -0.39
CA LEU A 58 -13.52 3.54 -1.68
C LEU A 58 -14.65 2.54 -1.94
N PRO A 59 -15.09 2.40 -3.21
CA PRO A 59 -15.98 1.30 -3.57
C PRO A 59 -15.26 -0.04 -3.39
N HIS A 60 -16.04 -1.11 -3.19
CA HIS A 60 -15.50 -2.41 -2.81
C HIS A 60 -14.37 -2.93 -3.71
N PHE A 61 -14.51 -2.77 -5.02
CA PHE A 61 -13.53 -3.22 -6.01
C PHE A 61 -12.21 -2.42 -6.03
N ALA A 62 -12.18 -1.24 -5.41
CA ALA A 62 -11.01 -0.37 -5.38
C ALA A 62 -10.26 -0.41 -4.05
N ILE A 63 -10.76 -1.18 -3.07
CA ILE A 63 -10.07 -1.39 -1.80
C ILE A 63 -8.78 -2.17 -2.09
N PRO A 64 -7.60 -1.67 -1.64
CA PRO A 64 -6.36 -2.42 -1.75
C PRO A 64 -6.46 -3.80 -1.10
N VAL A 65 -5.82 -4.82 -1.68
CA VAL A 65 -5.75 -6.15 -1.03
C VAL A 65 -4.72 -6.20 0.09
N MET A 66 -3.80 -5.24 0.10
CA MET A 66 -2.84 -4.99 1.17
C MET A 66 -2.37 -3.53 1.14
N ILE A 67 -1.94 -3.03 2.30
CA ILE A 67 -1.31 -1.72 2.44
C ILE A 67 0.02 -1.89 3.17
N LEU A 68 1.12 -1.49 2.54
CA LEU A 68 2.46 -1.61 3.11
C LEU A 68 2.95 -0.26 3.62
N ILE A 69 3.28 -0.19 4.90
CA ILE A 69 3.91 0.98 5.51
C ILE A 69 5.42 0.85 5.30
N GLN A 70 6.02 1.82 4.60
CA GLN A 70 7.45 1.86 4.33
C GLN A 70 8.18 2.71 5.38
N GLU A 71 9.32 2.21 5.85
CA GLU A 71 10.20 2.94 6.76
C GLU A 71 10.92 4.11 6.06
N GLY A 72 11.28 3.91 4.79
CA GLY A 72 11.99 4.88 3.96
C GLY A 72 11.06 5.71 3.08
N ASP A 73 11.54 6.89 2.70
CA ASP A 73 10.88 7.77 1.74
C ASP A 73 10.78 7.13 0.35
N PHE A 74 9.75 7.51 -0.41
CA PHE A 74 9.69 7.13 -1.81
C PHE A 74 10.80 7.83 -2.60
N LYS A 75 11.16 7.23 -3.74
CA LYS A 75 12.04 7.89 -4.71
C LYS A 75 11.20 8.71 -5.68
N HIS A 76 11.71 9.86 -6.08
CA HIS A 76 11.02 10.77 -6.98
C HIS A 76 11.84 11.03 -8.25
N THR A 77 11.14 11.39 -9.32
CA THR A 77 11.77 12.01 -10.49
C THR A 77 12.25 13.43 -10.14
N PRO A 78 13.09 14.05 -10.98
CA PRO A 78 13.40 15.49 -10.83
C PRO A 78 12.19 16.44 -10.89
N SER A 79 11.03 15.92 -11.30
CA SER A 79 9.74 16.61 -11.32
C SER A 79 8.82 16.23 -10.16
N GLU A 80 9.38 15.67 -9.07
CA GLU A 80 8.69 15.30 -7.83
C GLU A 80 7.61 14.22 -7.99
N LYS A 81 7.67 13.41 -9.07
CA LYS A 81 6.74 12.28 -9.24
C LYS A 81 7.32 11.02 -8.60
N VAL A 82 6.52 10.34 -7.79
CA VAL A 82 6.88 9.04 -7.20
C VAL A 82 7.23 8.03 -8.29
N ILE A 83 8.41 7.42 -8.18
CA ILE A 83 8.89 6.35 -9.05
C ILE A 83 8.37 5.01 -8.53
N LYS A 84 7.33 4.48 -9.20
CA LYS A 84 6.63 3.25 -8.78
C LYS A 84 7.37 1.93 -9.13
N THR A 85 8.53 1.98 -9.80
CA THR A 85 9.23 0.77 -10.26
C THR A 85 9.68 -0.12 -9.09
N GLU A 86 10.35 0.45 -8.09
CA GLU A 86 10.78 -0.30 -6.91
C GLU A 86 9.60 -0.65 -6.00
N LEU A 87 8.59 0.23 -5.91
CA LEU A 87 7.38 -0.01 -5.11
C LEU A 87 6.62 -1.24 -5.61
N ARG A 88 6.53 -1.44 -6.94
CA ARG A 88 5.93 -2.66 -7.53
C ARG A 88 6.68 -3.92 -7.14
N LYS A 89 8.02 -3.88 -7.11
CA LYS A 89 8.84 -5.04 -6.70
C LYS A 89 8.62 -5.38 -5.23
N ILE A 90 8.58 -4.38 -4.37
CA ILE A 90 8.30 -4.54 -2.93
C ILE A 90 6.91 -5.16 -2.73
N ALA A 91 5.89 -4.59 -3.38
CA ALA A 91 4.53 -5.10 -3.30
C ALA A 91 4.41 -6.53 -3.84
N ALA A 92 4.98 -6.82 -5.01
CA ALA A 92 4.93 -8.16 -5.59
C ALA A 92 5.60 -9.20 -4.67
N ALA A 93 6.78 -8.89 -4.12
CA ALA A 93 7.48 -9.79 -3.21
C ALA A 93 6.68 -10.09 -1.94
N GLU A 94 6.08 -9.07 -1.32
CA GLU A 94 5.24 -9.25 -0.14
C GLU A 94 3.95 -10.01 -0.47
N TRP A 95 3.35 -9.74 -1.63
CA TRP A 95 2.17 -10.47 -2.10
C TRP A 95 2.44 -11.96 -2.29
N GLU A 96 3.56 -12.33 -2.91
CA GLU A 96 3.96 -13.74 -3.06
C GLU A 96 4.17 -14.42 -1.70
N LYS A 97 4.81 -13.73 -0.74
CA LYS A 97 4.97 -14.25 0.63
C LYS A 97 3.62 -14.52 1.30
N ARG A 98 2.68 -13.57 1.21
CA ARG A 98 1.33 -13.73 1.79
C ARG A 98 0.55 -14.86 1.16
N LYS A 99 0.67 -15.05 -0.16
CA LYS A 99 0.09 -16.21 -0.85
C LYS A 99 0.70 -17.52 -0.37
N ALA A 100 2.03 -17.60 -0.24
CA ALA A 100 2.70 -18.80 0.24
C ALA A 100 2.29 -19.17 1.69
N MET A 101 2.15 -18.17 2.57
CA MET A 101 1.69 -18.37 3.95
C MET A 101 0.19 -18.71 4.04
N GLY A 102 -0.63 -18.11 3.17
CA GLY A 102 -2.07 -18.37 3.06
C GLY A 102 -2.41 -19.73 2.42
N SER A 103 -1.54 -20.23 1.53
CA SER A 103 -1.67 -21.56 0.91
C SER A 103 -1.38 -22.74 1.85
N SER A 104 -1.06 -22.51 3.13
CA SER A 104 -1.00 -23.58 4.15
C SER A 104 -2.38 -24.02 4.66
N LYS A 105 -3.49 -23.50 4.09
CA LYS A 105 -4.84 -24.00 4.29
C LYS A 105 -5.54 -24.20 2.95
N LEU A 106 -5.15 -25.26 2.23
CA LEU A 106 -6.02 -26.01 1.33
C LEU A 106 -5.77 -27.50 1.58
#